data_AF-A0A538G410-F1
#
_entry.id   AF-A0A538G410-F1
#
_cell.length_a   1.000
_cell.length_b   1.000
_cell.length_c   1.000
_cell.angle_alpha   90.00
_cell.angle_beta   90.00
_cell.angle_gamma   90.00
#
_symmetry.space_group_name_H-M   'P 1'
#
loop_
_entity.id
_entity.type
_entity.pdbx_description
1 polymer ?
#
loop_
_entity_poly.entity_id
_entity_poly.type
_entity_poly.pdbx_seq_one_letter_code
_entity_poly.pdbx_strand_id
1 'polypeptide(L)' 'MAMALGDEIDEIFRREVKSLPAYAKAQGAAGSGVAPPVDEMNQLLMGLVVAAQRSFHLLADRIEDLGGA' A
#
# COMPACT_ATOMS: atom_id res chain seq x y z
N MET A 1 -7.51 -11.43 -19.13
CA MET A 1 -7.63 -12.23 -17.89
C MET A 1 -8.05 -11.27 -16.79
N ALA A 2 -9.08 -11.58 -16.00
CA ALA A 2 -9.30 -10.84 -14.76
C ALA A 2 -8.14 -11.18 -13.81
N MET A 3 -7.41 -10.17 -13.34
CA MET A 3 -6.38 -10.38 -12.32
C MET A 3 -7.04 -10.80 -11.01
N ALA A 4 -6.32 -11.56 -10.18
CA ALA A 4 -6.83 -11.87 -8.85
C ALA A 4 -6.81 -10.59 -8.02
N LEU A 5 -7.80 -10.40 -7.14
CA LEU A 5 -7.88 -9.23 -6.27
C LEU A 5 -6.58 -9.00 -5.46
N GLY A 6 -5.93 -10.09 -5.04
CA GLY A 6 -4.64 -10.01 -4.36
C GLY A 6 -3.54 -9.36 -5.20
N ASP A 7 -3.47 -9.67 -6.50
CA ASP A 7 -2.47 -9.11 -7.41
C ASP A 7 -2.70 -7.61 -7.62
N GLU A 8 -3.96 -7.19 -7.70
CA GLU A 8 -4.35 -5.78 -7.84
C GLU A 8 -4.04 -4.99 -6.57
N ILE A 9 -4.28 -5.57 -5.39
CA ILE A 9 -3.89 -4.98 -4.09
C ILE A 9 -2.37 -4.84 -3.99
N ASP A 10 -1.62 -5.84 -4.44
CA ASP A 10 -0.16 -5.80 -4.45
C ASP A 10 0.38 -4.69 -5.38
N GLU A 11 -0.27 -4.45 -6.51
CA GLU A 11 0.07 -3.35 -7.41
C GLU A 11 -0.19 -1.98 -6.75
N ILE A 12 -1.32 -1.83 -6.07
CA ILE A 12 -1.62 -0.63 -5.27
C ILE A 12 -0.53 -0.41 -4.23
N PHE A 13 -0.15 -1.44 -3.48
CA PHE A 13 0.88 -1.32 -2.45
C PHE A 13 2.26 -0.98 -3.04
N ARG A 14 2.59 -1.57 -4.19
CA ARG A 14 3.83 -1.24 -4.91
C ARG A 14 3.84 0.24 -5.34
N ARG A 15 2.72 0.74 -5.85
CA ARG A 15 2.60 2.11 -6.35
C ARG A 15 2.59 3.15 -5.25
N GLU A 16 1.85 2.93 -4.16
CA GLU A 16 1.62 3.96 -3.15
C GLU A 16 2.64 3.92 -2.00
N VAL A 17 3.25 2.76 -1.74
CA VAL A 17 4.16 2.57 -0.59
C VAL A 17 5.58 2.29 -1.05
N LYS A 18 5.78 1.26 -1.88
CA LYS A 18 7.14 0.82 -2.27
C LYS A 18 7.85 1.79 -3.21
N SER A 19 7.11 2.67 -3.88
CA SER A 19 7.67 3.72 -4.74
C SER A 19 8.25 4.90 -3.95
N LEU A 20 7.87 5.04 -2.67
CA LEU A 20 8.30 6.18 -1.85
C LEU A 20 9.80 6.08 -1.55
N PRO A 21 10.58 7.17 -1.66
CA PRO A 21 11.98 7.18 -1.28
C PRO A 21 12.21 6.76 0.17
N ALA A 22 11.27 7.10 1.05
CA ALA A 22 11.27 6.70 2.45
C ALA A 22 11.21 5.18 2.65
N TYR A 23 10.63 4.42 1.72
CA TYR A 23 10.52 2.96 1.80
C TYR A 23 11.88 2.27 1.70
N ALA A 24 12.70 2.67 0.73
CA ALA A 24 14.05 2.13 0.59
C ALA A 24 14.92 2.43 1.81
N LYS A 25 14.80 3.66 2.36
CA LYS A 25 15.51 4.05 3.59
C LYS A 25 15.04 3.24 4.80
N ALA A 26 13.73 3.08 4.99
CA ALA A 26 13.18 2.30 6.09
C ALA A 26 13.55 0.82 6.00
N GLN A 27 13.58 0.25 4.78
CA GLN A 27 14.03 -1.11 4.56
C GLN A 27 15.52 -1.29 4.92
N GLY A 28 16.38 -0.34 4.54
CA GLY A 28 17.80 -0.38 4.88
C GLY A 28 18.08 -0.17 6.38
N ALA A 29 17.21 0.56 7.07
CA ALA A 29 17.30 0.80 8.51
C ALA A 29 16.58 -0.27 9.35
N ALA A 30 15.83 -1.18 8.73
CA ALA A 30 15.08 -2.22 9.44
C ALA A 30 16.04 -3.11 10.25
N GLY A 31 15.78 -3.26 11.55
CA GLY A 31 16.63 -4.03 12.46
C GLY A 31 17.87 -3.29 12.98
N SER A 32 18.08 -2.03 12.60
CA SER A 32 19.19 -1.21 13.12
C SER A 32 19.01 -0.72 14.57
N GLY A 33 17.78 -0.82 15.10
CA GLY A 33 17.42 -0.25 16.41
C GLY A 33 17.32 1.28 16.43
N VAL A 34 17.63 1.94 15.30
CA VAL A 34 17.51 3.40 15.14
C VAL A 34 16.12 3.72 14.59
N ALA A 35 15.40 4.61 15.26
CA ALA A 35 14.12 5.10 14.76
C ALA A 35 14.35 5.85 13.44
N PRO A 36 13.57 5.56 12.37
CA PRO A 36 13.62 6.37 11.16
C PRO A 36 13.24 7.82 11.47
N PRO A 37 13.72 8.82 10.70
CA PRO A 37 13.32 10.19 10.95
C PRO A 37 11.81 10.37 10.75
N VAL A 38 11.22 11.30 11.49
CA VAL A 38 9.76 11.49 11.59
C VAL A 38 9.13 11.78 10.22
N ASP A 39 9.81 12.55 9.37
CA ASP A 39 9.30 12.90 8.04
C ASP A 39 9.19 11.68 7.13
N GLU A 40 10.19 10.79 7.12
CA GLU A 40 10.14 9.52 6.40
C GLU A 40 9.04 8.60 6.96
N MET A 41 8.85 8.55 8.28
CA MET A 41 7.76 7.77 8.88
C MET A 41 6.39 8.31 8.46
N ASN A 42 6.21 9.63 8.47
CA ASN A 42 4.98 10.27 8.05
C ASN A 42 4.66 9.98 6.57
N GLN A 43 5.66 10.04 5.70
CA GLN A 43 5.49 9.69 4.28
C GLN A 43 5.05 8.23 4.12
N LEU A 44 5.66 7.30 4.85
CA LEU A 44 5.29 5.89 4.80
C LEU A 44 3.88 5.62 5.31
N LEU A 45 3.52 6.22 6.44
CA LEU A 45 2.18 6.11 7.00
C LEU A 45 1.13 6.68 6.04
N MET A 46 1.40 7.83 5.42
CA MET A 46 0.52 8.40 4.41
C MET A 46 0.37 7.47 3.19
N GLY A 47 1.47 6.93 2.67
CA GLY A 47 1.42 5.94 1.59
C GLY A 47 0.59 4.71 1.94
N LEU A 48 0.74 4.20 3.17
CA LEU A 48 -0.03 3.06 3.67
C LEU A 48 -1.53 3.37 3.77
N VAL A 49 -1.90 4.55 4.26
CA VAL A 49 -3.29 5.00 4.34
C VAL A 49 -3.91 5.08 2.94
N VAL A 50 -3.20 5.67 1.98
CA VAL A 50 -3.67 5.77 0.59
C VAL A 50 -3.81 4.38 -0.05
N ALA A 51 -2.84 3.48 0.18
CA ALA A 51 -2.89 2.12 -0.32
C ALA A 51 -4.12 1.37 0.25
N ALA A 52 -4.33 1.42 1.56
CA ALA A 52 -5.45 0.77 2.22
C ALA A 52 -6.79 1.31 1.71
N GLN A 53 -6.94 2.63 1.60
CA GLN A 53 -8.14 3.26 1.07
C GLN A 53 -8.47 2.77 -0.35
N ARG A 54 -7.48 2.72 -1.24
CA ARG A 54 -7.67 2.27 -2.62
C ARG A 54 -8.00 0.78 -2.71
N SER A 55 -7.37 -0.05 -1.86
CA SER A 55 -7.68 -1.48 -1.78
C SER A 55 -9.11 -1.73 -1.29
N PHE A 56 -9.62 -0.91 -0.36
CA PHE A 56 -11.01 -1.01 0.09
C PHE A 56 -12.02 -0.62 -0.98
N HIS A 57 -11.76 0.45 -1.74
CA HIS A 57 -12.61 0.78 -2.89
C HIS A 57 -12.64 -0.35 -3.92
N LEU A 58 -11.46 -0.89 -4.26
CA LEU A 58 -11.39 -2.02 -5.19
C LEU A 58 -12.17 -3.24 -4.69
N LEU A 59 -12.07 -3.57 -3.39
CA LEU A 59 -12.86 -4.65 -2.80
C LEU A 59 -14.36 -4.35 -2.85
N ALA A 60 -14.78 -3.11 -2.58
CA ALA A 60 -16.17 -2.71 -2.65
C ALA A 60 -16.73 -2.87 -4.07
N ASP A 61 -16.00 -2.37 -5.09
CA ASP A 61 -16.36 -2.51 -6.50
C ASP A 61 -16.55 -4.01 -6.87
N ARG A 62 -15.64 -4.88 -6.43
CA ARG A 62 -15.74 -6.34 -6.66
C ARG A 62 -16.96 -6.96 -5.98
N ILE A 63 -17.33 -6.51 -4.79
CA ILE A 63 -18.51 -7.00 -4.07
C ILE A 63 -19.79 -6.54 -4.79
N GLU A 64 -19.84 -5.29 -5.25
CA GLU A 64 -20.97 -4.76 -6.02
C GLU A 64 -21.16 -5.54 -7.32
N ASP A 65 -20.08 -5.81 -8.06
CA ASP A 65 -20.11 -6.63 -9.29
C ASP A 65 -20.66 -8.05 -9.04
N LEU A 66 -20.35 -8.64 -7.88
CA LEU A 66 -20.85 -9.98 -7.51
C LEU A 66 -22.30 -9.97 -7.04
N GLY A 67 -22.75 -8.89 -6.38
CA GLY A 67 -24.12 -8.72 -5.89
C GLY A 67 -25.12 -8.23 -6.93
N GLY A 68 -24.64 -7.66 -8.04
CA GLY A 68 -25.45 -7.18 -9.16
C GLY A 68 -25.71 -8.21 -10.27
N ALA A 69 -25.33 -9.48 -10.08
CA ALA A 69 -25.49 -10.58 -11.04
C ALA A 69 -26.76 -11.43 -10.82
#